data_AF-A0A519RZW5-F1
#
_entry.id   AF-A0A519RZW5-F1
#
_cell.length_a   1.000
_cell.length_b   1.000
_cell.length_c   1.000
_cell.angle_alpha   90.00
_cell.angle_beta   90.00
_cell.angle_gamma   90.00
#
_symmetry.space_group_name_H-M   'P 1'
#
loop_
_entity.id
_entity.type
_entity.pdbx_description
1 polymer ?
#
loop_
_entity_poly.entity_id
_entity_poly.type
_entity_poly.pdbx_seq_one_letter_code
_entity_poly.pdbx_strand_id
1 'polypeptide(L)'
;MIAIYRRETVNATCGTHPCYFCHDSTKFIVHDTDIYVDRQKNELLGMSEIWIPNHSRTKVFAAPDLIIHYINVHDYYPPQEFIAAVNDFDLTSDWSGNEAYQKYLEAKFPDFNGW
;
A
#
# COMPACT_ATOMS: atom_id res chain seq x y z
N MET A 1 2.59 -7.07 -8.25
CA MET A 1 2.40 -6.24 -7.03
C MET A 1 3.66 -5.49 -6.59
N ILE A 2 4.80 -6.14 -6.34
CA ILE A 2 6.01 -5.46 -5.81
C ILE A 2 6.50 -4.27 -6.69
N ALA A 3 6.49 -4.41 -8.01
CA ALA A 3 6.88 -3.32 -8.91
C ALA A 3 5.94 -2.10 -8.81
N ILE A 4 4.65 -2.34 -8.57
CA ILE A 4 3.64 -1.29 -8.36
C ILE A 4 3.88 -0.62 -7.02
N TYR A 5 4.09 -1.39 -5.94
CA TYR A 5 4.45 -0.86 -4.63
C TYR A 5 5.63 0.12 -4.73
N ARG A 6 6.76 -0.29 -5.30
CA ARG A 6 7.94 0.57 -5.39
C ARG A 6 7.72 1.91 -6.11
N ARG A 7 6.74 1.96 -7.02
CA ARG A 7 6.50 3.13 -7.87
C ARG A 7 5.36 4.01 -7.36
N GLU A 8 4.30 3.39 -6.87
CA GLU A 8 3.02 4.03 -6.54
C GLU A 8 2.79 4.15 -5.03
N THR A 9 3.87 4.04 -4.25
CA THR A 9 3.85 4.28 -2.81
C THR A 9 3.59 5.76 -2.53
N VAL A 10 2.67 6.02 -1.60
CA VAL A 10 2.31 7.35 -1.10
C VAL A 10 2.26 7.38 0.41
N ASN A 11 2.29 8.59 0.98
CA ASN A 11 2.02 8.82 2.40
C ASN A 11 2.92 8.01 3.36
N ALA A 12 4.20 7.87 2.99
CA ALA A 12 5.17 7.18 3.83
C ALA A 12 5.38 7.93 5.15
N THR A 13 5.49 7.19 6.27
CA THR A 13 5.78 7.68 7.64
C THR A 13 4.61 8.24 8.49
N CYS A 14 3.35 7.91 8.17
CA CYS A 14 2.20 8.23 9.05
C CYS A 14 1.97 7.24 10.22
N GLY A 15 2.96 6.39 10.52
CA GLY A 15 2.90 5.36 11.54
C GLY A 15 3.39 4.01 11.00
N THR A 16 3.50 3.02 11.90
CA THR A 16 3.80 1.63 11.55
C THR A 16 2.61 0.75 11.90
N HIS A 17 2.05 0.09 10.90
CA HIS A 17 0.94 -0.84 11.03
C HIS A 17 1.49 -2.28 11.05
N PRO A 18 1.49 -2.95 12.21
CA PRO A 18 1.92 -4.35 12.28
C PRO A 18 0.85 -5.28 11.70
N CYS A 19 1.25 -6.50 11.34
CA CYS A 19 0.31 -7.58 11.08
C CYS A 19 -0.26 -8.10 12.39
N TYR A 20 -1.59 -8.13 12.53
CA TYR A 20 -2.27 -8.67 13.70
C TYR A 20 -2.63 -10.16 13.58
N PHE A 21 -2.39 -10.77 12.42
CA PHE A 21 -2.72 -12.19 12.17
C PHE A 21 -1.53 -13.12 12.37
N CYS A 22 -0.31 -12.59 12.34
CA CYS A 22 0.90 -13.30 12.75
C CYS A 22 0.87 -13.51 14.27
N HIS A 23 0.21 -14.58 14.72
CA HIS A 23 0.29 -15.00 16.11
C HIS A 23 1.56 -15.81 16.35
N ASP A 24 2.49 -15.28 17.13
CA ASP A 24 3.24 -16.11 18.07
C ASP A 24 2.41 -16.20 19.36
N SER A 25 1.71 -17.31 19.57
CA SER A 25 0.78 -17.52 20.69
C SER A 25 1.47 -17.55 22.08
N THR A 26 2.75 -17.21 22.16
CA THR A 26 3.55 -17.23 23.40
C THR A 26 4.10 -15.86 23.81
N LYS A 27 3.86 -14.80 23.04
CA LYS A 27 4.43 -13.49 23.31
C LYS A 27 3.35 -12.43 23.45
N PHE A 28 3.18 -11.97 24.68
CA PHE A 28 2.50 -10.71 25.03
C PHE A 28 3.27 -9.46 24.53
N ILE A 29 4.28 -9.65 23.69
CA ILE A 29 5.03 -8.60 23.03
C ILE A 29 4.59 -8.69 21.58
N VAL A 30 3.80 -7.70 21.16
CA VAL A 30 3.66 -7.32 19.76
C VAL A 30 5.06 -7.42 19.17
N HIS A 31 5.31 -8.30 18.20
CA HIS A 31 6.56 -8.20 17.45
C HIS A 31 6.44 -6.89 16.65
N ASP A 32 6.77 -5.77 17.30
CA ASP A 32 6.62 -4.38 16.86
C ASP A 32 7.46 -4.05 15.61
N THR A 33 8.04 -5.05 14.95
CA THR A 33 9.05 -4.88 13.90
C THR A 33 9.15 -6.11 13.00
N ASP A 34 8.03 -6.72 12.60
CA ASP A 34 8.09 -7.54 11.39
C ASP A 34 8.17 -6.62 10.16
N ILE A 35 9.38 -6.09 9.96
CA ILE A 35 9.82 -5.51 8.71
C ILE A 35 9.70 -6.63 7.67
N TYR A 36 8.61 -6.67 6.90
CA TYR A 36 8.41 -7.72 5.89
C TYR A 36 9.25 -7.46 4.65
N VAL A 37 10.51 -7.85 4.76
CA VAL A 37 11.47 -7.99 3.68
C VAL A 37 10.95 -9.05 2.70
N ASP A 38 10.62 -8.65 1.47
CA ASP A 38 10.43 -9.59 0.34
C ASP A 38 11.58 -10.60 0.37
N ARG A 39 11.31 -11.89 0.11
CA ARG A 39 12.30 -12.98 0.10
C ARG A 39 13.53 -12.69 -0.78
N GLN A 40 13.47 -11.65 -1.62
CA GLN A 40 14.56 -11.16 -2.44
C GLN A 40 15.18 -9.79 -2.07
N LYS A 41 14.65 -8.96 -1.13
CA LYS A 41 15.29 -7.69 -0.67
C LYS A 41 14.53 -6.89 0.41
N ASN A 42 15.31 -6.24 1.28
CA ASN A 42 14.99 -5.49 2.53
C ASN A 42 13.98 -4.32 2.45
N GLU A 43 12.73 -4.54 2.04
CA GLU A 43 11.70 -3.48 2.03
C GLU A 43 10.79 -3.55 3.26
N LEU A 44 10.58 -2.41 3.92
CA LEU A 44 9.73 -2.29 5.11
C LEU A 44 8.30 -2.00 4.68
N LEU A 45 7.39 -2.93 5.00
CA LEU A 45 5.95 -2.77 4.81
C LEU A 45 5.27 -2.28 6.09
N GLY A 46 4.05 -1.78 5.97
CA GLY A 46 3.22 -1.28 7.05
C GLY A 46 3.38 0.22 7.32
N MET A 47 3.99 0.99 6.42
CA MET A 47 4.29 2.40 6.69
C MET A 47 3.91 3.36 5.57
N SER A 48 3.25 2.84 4.55
CA SER A 48 2.80 3.61 3.39
C SER A 48 1.55 3.01 2.77
N GLU A 49 1.00 3.70 1.78
CA GLU A 49 -0.13 3.22 0.99
C GLU A 49 0.28 3.06 -0.47
N ILE A 50 -0.39 2.18 -1.20
CA ILE A 50 -0.26 2.00 -2.64
C ILE A 50 -1.55 2.50 -3.28
N TRP A 51 -1.43 3.45 -4.20
CA TRP A 51 -2.58 4.05 -4.88
C TRP A 51 -2.57 3.67 -6.37
N ILE A 52 -3.53 2.84 -6.77
CA ILE A 52 -3.66 2.34 -8.15
C ILE A 52 -5.00 2.75 -8.78
N PRO A 53 -5.02 3.19 -10.05
CA PRO A 53 -6.25 3.46 -10.75
C PRO A 53 -6.85 2.16 -11.30
N ASN A 54 -8.16 2.13 -11.51
CA ASN A 54 -8.75 1.16 -12.42
C ASN A 54 -8.34 1.47 -13.89
N HIS A 55 -8.57 0.52 -14.81
CA HIS A 55 -8.21 0.68 -16.22
C HIS A 55 -8.70 2.00 -16.84
N SER A 56 -9.94 2.42 -16.54
CA SER A 56 -10.52 3.65 -17.08
C SER A 56 -10.12 4.94 -16.34
N ARG A 57 -9.29 4.85 -15.29
CA ARG A 57 -8.88 5.97 -14.42
C ARG A 57 -10.04 6.77 -13.80
N THR A 58 -11.18 6.13 -13.59
CA THR A 58 -12.37 6.74 -12.97
C THR A 58 -12.47 6.43 -11.49
N LYS A 59 -11.73 5.42 -11.02
CA LYS A 59 -11.64 5.02 -9.61
C LYS A 59 -10.18 4.81 -9.24
N VAL A 60 -9.83 5.16 -8.02
CA VAL A 60 -8.52 4.90 -7.42
C VAL A 60 -8.72 4.01 -6.21
N PHE A 61 -7.97 2.92 -6.15
CA PHE A 61 -7.89 2.06 -4.99
C PHE A 61 -6.69 2.47 -4.15
N ALA A 62 -6.91 2.68 -2.86
CA ALA A 62 -5.89 2.91 -1.86
C ALA A 62 -5.84 1.70 -0.92
N ALA A 63 -4.65 1.17 -0.68
CA ALA A 63 -4.43 0.11 0.30
C ALA A 63 -3.09 0.32 1.00
N PRO A 64 -2.96 -0.03 2.30
CA PRO A 64 -1.65 -0.11 2.94
C PRO A 64 -0.72 -1.04 2.16
N ASP A 65 0.57 -0.71 2.07
CA ASP A 65 1.61 -1.58 1.50
C ASP A 65 1.69 -2.97 2.16
N LEU A 66 1.24 -3.06 3.42
CA LEU A 66 1.06 -4.31 4.17
C LEU A 66 0.10 -5.30 3.49
N ILE A 67 -0.74 -4.87 2.54
CA ILE A 67 -1.56 -5.77 1.72
C ILE A 67 -0.71 -6.84 1.01
N ILE A 68 0.53 -6.52 0.64
CA ILE A 68 1.47 -7.48 0.04
C ILE A 68 1.75 -8.65 1.01
N HIS A 69 1.98 -8.33 2.29
CA HIS A 69 2.17 -9.33 3.32
C HIS A 69 0.92 -10.19 3.51
N TYR A 70 -0.26 -9.58 3.60
CA TYR A 70 -1.50 -10.32 3.74
C TYR A 70 -1.75 -11.29 2.58
N ILE A 71 -1.50 -10.88 1.34
CA ILE A 71 -1.65 -11.75 0.17
C ILE A 71 -0.66 -12.92 0.22
N ASN A 72 0.62 -12.64 0.51
CA ASN A 72 1.68 -13.64 0.40
C ASN A 72 1.77 -14.60 1.60
N VAL A 73 1.35 -14.17 2.79
CA VAL A 73 1.56 -14.90 4.05
C VAL A 73 0.26 -15.41 4.65
N HIS A 74 -0.84 -14.68 4.48
CA HIS A 74 -2.14 -15.01 5.07
C HIS A 74 -3.19 -15.41 4.04
N ASP A 75 -2.76 -15.67 2.79
CA ASP A 75 -3.63 -16.03 1.66
C ASP A 75 -4.82 -15.08 1.51
N TYR A 76 -4.63 -13.81 1.89
CA TYR A 76 -5.66 -12.81 1.75
C TYR A 76 -5.99 -12.65 0.28
N TYR A 77 -7.28 -12.80 -0.04
CA TYR A 77 -7.80 -12.63 -1.38
C TYR A 77 -8.46 -11.24 -1.49
N PRO A 78 -7.83 -10.25 -2.15
CA PRO A 78 -8.41 -8.93 -2.28
C PRO A 78 -9.71 -8.93 -3.10
N PRO A 79 -10.53 -7.87 -3.02
CA PRO A 79 -11.70 -7.71 -3.88
C PRO A 79 -11.33 -7.82 -5.37
N GLN A 80 -12.20 -8.45 -6.16
CA GLN A 80 -11.93 -8.74 -7.58
C GLN A 80 -11.58 -7.48 -8.40
N GLU A 81 -12.22 -6.35 -8.09
CA GLU A 81 -11.97 -5.07 -8.75
C GLU A 81 -10.58 -4.49 -8.45
N PHE A 82 -10.05 -4.74 -7.24
CA PHE A 82 -8.67 -4.41 -6.90
C PHE A 82 -7.69 -5.29 -7.67
N ILE A 83 -7.96 -6.60 -7.73
CA ILE A 83 -7.14 -7.56 -8.50
C ILE A 83 -7.09 -7.15 -9.99
N ALA A 84 -8.23 -6.78 -10.57
CA ALA A 84 -8.30 -6.30 -11.95
C ALA A 84 -7.45 -5.03 -12.13
N ALA A 85 -7.57 -4.04 -11.23
CA ALA A 85 -6.77 -2.82 -11.28
C ALA A 85 -5.26 -3.12 -11.21
N VAL A 86 -4.82 -4.04 -10.35
CA VAL A 86 -3.41 -4.47 -10.25
C VAL A 86 -2.94 -5.14 -11.54
N ASN A 87 -3.75 -6.04 -12.11
CA ASN A 87 -3.38 -6.80 -13.30
C ASN A 87 -3.34 -5.94 -14.57
N ASP A 88 -4.22 -4.95 -14.67
CA ASP A 88 -4.31 -4.02 -15.80
C ASP A 88 -3.35 -2.83 -15.67
N PHE A 89 -2.60 -2.73 -14.56
CA PHE A 89 -1.73 -1.60 -14.31
C PHE A 89 -0.50 -1.60 -15.22
N ASP A 90 -0.40 -0.60 -16.08
CA ASP A 90 0.77 -0.36 -16.91
C ASP A 90 1.84 0.43 -16.15
N LEU A 91 2.94 -0.26 -15.79
CA LEU A 91 4.10 0.31 -15.12
C LEU A 91 4.83 1.40 -15.93
N THR A 92 4.55 1.50 -17.23
CA THR A 92 5.14 2.51 -18.12
C THR A 92 4.23 3.71 -18.34
N SER A 93 2.99 3.67 -17.82
CA SER A 93 2.02 4.75 -17.97
C SER A 93 2.43 6.02 -17.22
N ASP A 94 1.83 7.15 -17.54
CA ASP A 94 2.03 8.44 -16.84
C ASP A 94 1.37 8.52 -15.46
N TRP A 95 0.80 7.42 -14.94
CA TRP A 95 0.21 7.43 -13.61
C TRP A 95 1.27 7.67 -12.53
N SER A 96 0.88 8.46 -11.52
CA SER A 96 1.65 8.69 -10.29
C SER A 96 0.69 8.68 -9.11
N GLY A 97 0.81 7.66 -8.25
CA GLY A 97 0.05 7.58 -7.00
C GLY A 97 0.26 8.83 -6.14
N ASN A 98 1.50 9.33 -6.04
CA ASN A 98 1.82 10.49 -5.22
C ASN A 98 1.13 11.76 -5.73
N GLU A 99 1.10 12.00 -7.05
CA GLU A 99 0.37 13.15 -7.61
C GLU A 99 -1.14 13.03 -7.38
N ALA A 100 -1.71 11.83 -7.51
CA ALA A 100 -3.12 11.59 -7.22
C ALA A 100 -3.45 11.87 -5.74
N TYR A 101 -2.55 11.47 -4.83
CA TYR A 101 -2.67 11.74 -3.40
C TYR A 101 -2.61 13.25 -3.09
N GLN A 102 -1.65 13.98 -3.67
CA GLN A 102 -1.56 15.44 -3.48
C GLN A 102 -2.82 16.16 -3.97
N LYS A 103 -3.32 15.82 -5.17
CA LYS A 103 -4.58 16.38 -5.70
C LYS A 103 -5.77 16.09 -4.78
N TYR A 104 -5.81 14.89 -4.18
CA TYR A 104 -6.83 14.55 -3.20
C TYR A 104 -6.73 15.40 -1.93
N LEU A 105 -5.53 15.64 -1.41
CA LEU A 105 -5.31 16.51 -0.26
C LEU A 105 -5.72 17.96 -0.56
N GLU A 106 -5.28 18.53 -1.68
CA GLU A 106 -5.63 19.89 -2.11
C GLU A 106 -7.15 20.06 -2.26
N ALA A 107 -7.82 19.09 -2.88
CA ALA A 107 -9.26 19.13 -3.08
C ALA A 107 -10.05 18.98 -1.77
N LYS A 108 -9.56 18.17 -0.83
CA LYS A 108 -10.26 17.86 0.43
C LYS A 108 -9.95 18.85 1.55
N PHE A 109 -8.75 19.43 1.53
CA PHE A 109 -8.23 20.33 2.54
C PHE A 109 -7.57 21.55 1.87
N PRO A 110 -8.36 22.44 1.24
CA PRO A 110 -7.82 23.56 0.45
C PRO A 110 -7.01 24.58 1.27
N ASP A 111 -7.26 24.64 2.58
CA ASP A 111 -6.56 25.54 3.51
C ASP A 111 -5.36 24.87 4.21
N PHE A 112 -5.06 23.61 3.87
CA PHE A 112 -3.95 22.87 4.46
C PHE A 112 -2.62 23.27 3.81
N ASN A 113 -1.79 24.00 4.55
CA ASN A 113 -0.51 24.53 4.06
C ASN A 113 0.70 23.58 4.28
N GLY A 114 0.47 22.27 4.48
CA GLY A 114 1.52 21.30 4.80
C GLY A 114 1.97 21.31 6.26
N TRP A 115 2.89 20.40 6.61
CA TRP A 115 3.61 20.36 7.90
C TRP A 115 4.99 21.03 7.76
#